data_AF-A0A1F5LKA5-F1
#
_entry.id   AF-A0A1F5LKA5-F1
#
_cell.length_a   1.000
_cell.length_b   1.000
_cell.length_c   1.000
_cell.angle_alpha   90.00
_cell.angle_beta   90.00
_cell.angle_gamma   90.00
#
_symmetry.space_group_name_H-M   'P 1'
#
loop_
_entity.id
_entity.type
_entity.pdbx_description
1 polymer ?
#
loop_
_entity_poly.entity_id
_entity_poly.type
_entity_poly.pdbx_seq_one_letter_code
_entity_poly.pdbx_strand_id
1 'polypeptide(L)'
;MADVKRFFSSPRFAVAGASNDAHKFGYKILAWYHQHSLPVTPLNPRAAQITLPSRAYDTVPSPSKLPSPLQTSLSVVTPPPVTLKVLQEAHSVGIPAVWLQPGTFDDSVLDYARGHFEAVIAGDGGAGGEGWCVLVDGDEGLEAAGVKWTSQRL
;
A
#
# COMPACT_ATOMS: atom_id res chain seq x y z
N MET A 1 4.26 -1.17 -16.03
CA MET A 1 3.16 -2.13 -15.76
C MET A 1 3.62 -3.46 -15.16
N ALA A 2 4.83 -3.97 -15.41
CA ALA A 2 5.31 -5.22 -14.80
C ALA A 2 5.31 -5.19 -13.26
N ASP A 3 5.80 -4.10 -12.66
CA ASP A 3 5.81 -3.92 -11.20
C ASP A 3 4.39 -3.87 -10.61
N VAL A 4 3.46 -3.20 -11.30
CA VAL A 4 2.04 -3.16 -10.93
C VAL A 4 1.43 -4.57 -10.91
N LYS A 5 1.69 -5.37 -11.95
CA LYS A 5 1.26 -6.77 -11.98
C LYS A 5 1.88 -7.60 -10.86
N ARG A 6 3.18 -7.43 -10.59
CA ARG A 6 3.86 -8.13 -9.48
C ARG A 6 3.25 -7.72 -8.14
N PHE A 7 3.02 -6.43 -7.92
CA PHE A 7 2.41 -5.91 -6.70
C PHE A 7 1.03 -6.54 -6.45
N PHE A 8 0.16 -6.59 -7.46
CA PHE A 8 -1.18 -7.18 -7.33
C PHE A 8 -1.20 -8.72 -7.36
N SER A 9 -0.07 -9.39 -7.67
CA SER A 9 0.03 -10.85 -7.58
C SER A 9 0.06 -11.38 -6.13
N SER A 10 0.31 -10.51 -5.14
CA SER A 10 0.24 -10.89 -3.73
C SER A 10 -1.20 -11.15 -3.29
N PRO A 11 -1.46 -12.19 -2.48
CA PRO A 11 -2.81 -12.48 -1.99
C PRO A 11 -3.28 -11.53 -0.87
N ARG A 12 -2.38 -10.73 -0.29
CA ARG A 12 -2.66 -9.80 0.81
C ARG A 12 -2.03 -8.44 0.54
N PHE A 13 -2.62 -7.43 1.14
CA PHE A 13 -2.18 -6.04 1.03
C PHE A 13 -2.09 -5.38 2.40
N ALA A 14 -1.28 -4.36 2.49
CA ALA A 14 -1.15 -3.53 3.68
C ALA A 14 -1.07 -2.05 3.30
N VAL A 15 -1.56 -1.17 4.20
CA VAL A 15 -1.52 0.28 4.00
C VAL A 15 -0.78 0.94 5.16
N ALA A 16 0.49 1.31 4.94
CA ALA A 16 1.28 2.12 5.88
C ALA A 16 0.86 3.59 5.80
N GLY A 17 0.46 4.14 6.94
CA GLY A 17 -0.09 5.49 7.03
C GLY A 17 -1.62 5.55 7.03
N ALA A 18 -2.30 4.42 7.25
CA ALA A 18 -3.75 4.37 7.39
C ALA A 18 -4.23 5.30 8.52
N SER A 19 -5.39 5.93 8.36
CA SER A 19 -5.91 6.94 9.28
C SER A 19 -7.42 6.86 9.42
N ASN A 20 -7.98 7.28 10.56
CA ASN A 20 -9.42 7.47 10.76
C ASN A 20 -9.93 8.80 10.18
N ASP A 21 -9.02 9.70 9.79
CA ASP A 21 -9.38 10.96 9.16
C ASP A 21 -9.70 10.74 7.68
N ALA A 22 -10.99 10.83 7.33
CA ALA A 22 -11.49 10.60 5.97
C ALA A 22 -10.91 11.57 4.92
N HIS A 23 -10.37 12.71 5.34
CA HIS A 23 -9.72 13.65 4.42
C HIS A 23 -8.32 13.19 4.02
N LYS A 24 -7.67 12.31 4.79
CA LYS A 24 -6.31 11.84 4.54
C LYS A 24 -6.27 10.71 3.52
N PHE A 25 -5.22 10.69 2.70
CA PHE A 25 -5.00 9.66 1.68
C PHE A 25 -4.90 8.25 2.28
N GLY A 26 -4.33 8.09 3.47
CA GLY A 26 -4.28 6.79 4.15
C GLY A 26 -5.67 6.19 4.42
N TYR A 27 -6.69 7.01 4.66
CA TYR A 27 -8.08 6.56 4.76
C TYR A 27 -8.61 6.16 3.38
N LYS A 28 -8.45 7.05 2.39
CA LYS A 28 -8.96 6.85 1.02
C LYS A 28 -8.38 5.59 0.36
N ILE A 29 -7.10 5.31 0.58
CA ILE A 29 -6.43 4.13 0.03
C ILE A 29 -6.92 2.86 0.75
N LEU A 30 -7.06 2.87 2.08
CA LEU A 30 -7.66 1.75 2.80
C LEU A 30 -9.09 1.47 2.30
N ALA A 31 -9.89 2.52 2.11
CA ALA A 31 -11.22 2.46 1.55
C ALA A 31 -11.22 1.85 0.14
N TRP A 32 -10.28 2.24 -0.73
CA TRP A 32 -10.14 1.66 -2.06
C TRP A 32 -9.90 0.14 -1.99
N TYR A 33 -8.95 -0.33 -1.18
CA TYR A 33 -8.72 -1.77 -0.99
C TYR A 33 -9.96 -2.50 -0.48
N HIS A 34 -10.67 -1.90 0.49
CA HIS A 34 -11.92 -2.44 1.02
C HIS A 34 -13.00 -2.56 -0.07
N GLN A 35 -13.26 -1.48 -0.80
CA GLN A 35 -14.24 -1.44 -1.88
C GLN A 35 -13.93 -2.45 -2.98
N HIS A 36 -12.65 -2.78 -3.20
CA HIS A 36 -12.20 -3.78 -4.15
C HIS A 36 -12.13 -5.19 -3.54
N SER A 37 -12.76 -5.44 -2.38
CA SER A 37 -12.74 -6.75 -1.70
C SER A 37 -11.35 -7.35 -1.46
N LEU A 38 -10.30 -6.52 -1.49
CA LEU A 38 -8.93 -6.97 -1.37
C LEU A 38 -8.58 -7.19 0.11
N PRO A 39 -7.95 -8.32 0.49
CA PRO A 39 -7.53 -8.55 1.87
C PRO A 39 -6.48 -7.53 2.31
N VAL A 40 -6.88 -6.56 3.14
CA VAL A 40 -6.03 -5.44 3.55
C VAL A 40 -5.87 -5.34 5.06
N THR A 41 -4.65 -5.06 5.52
CA THR A 41 -4.34 -4.72 6.91
C THR A 41 -3.82 -3.28 7.01
N PRO A 42 -4.50 -2.38 7.75
CA PRO A 42 -3.99 -1.03 7.98
C PRO A 42 -2.81 -1.04 8.96
N LEU A 43 -1.78 -0.25 8.66
CA LEU A 43 -0.64 -0.03 9.54
C LEU A 43 -0.75 1.37 10.17
N ASN A 44 -0.89 1.40 11.49
CA ASN A 44 -0.91 2.62 12.28
C ASN A 44 -0.42 2.31 13.72
N PRO A 45 0.68 2.93 14.18
CA PRO A 45 1.21 2.67 15.52
C PRO A 45 0.42 3.35 16.66
N ARG A 46 -0.57 4.21 16.34
CA ARG A 46 -1.30 5.03 17.32
C ARG A 46 -2.76 4.64 17.48
N ALA A 47 -3.46 4.38 16.37
CA ALA A 47 -4.88 4.03 16.39
C ALA A 47 -5.02 2.52 16.35
N ALA A 48 -5.70 1.89 17.33
CA ALA A 48 -5.88 0.44 17.36
C ALA A 48 -6.74 -0.08 16.20
N GLN A 49 -7.70 0.71 15.73
CA GLN A 49 -8.59 0.39 14.62
C GLN A 49 -8.74 1.57 13.66
N ILE A 50 -8.95 1.25 12.39
CA ILE A 50 -9.46 2.19 11.39
C ILE A 50 -10.88 1.81 11.01
N THR A 51 -11.83 2.75 11.10
CA THR A 51 -13.24 2.51 10.85
C THR A 51 -13.67 3.12 9.51
N LEU A 52 -14.09 2.25 8.59
CA LEU A 52 -14.89 2.61 7.42
C LEU A 52 -16.38 2.47 7.76
N PRO A 53 -17.30 3.16 7.05
CA PRO A 53 -18.74 3.10 7.36
C PRO A 53 -19.34 1.68 7.47
N SER A 54 -18.87 0.72 6.68
CA SER A 54 -19.35 -0.67 6.65
C SER A 54 -18.49 -1.64 7.45
N ARG A 55 -17.27 -1.26 7.83
CA ARG A 55 -16.28 -2.18 8.43
C ARG A 55 -15.21 -1.47 9.25
N ALA A 56 -14.91 -2.02 10.42
CA ALA A 56 -13.71 -1.69 11.18
C ALA A 56 -12.58 -2.69 10.89
N TYR A 57 -11.35 -2.19 10.85
CA TYR A 57 -10.13 -2.97 10.67
C TYR A 57 -9.20 -2.77 11.84
N ASP A 58 -8.79 -3.87 12.47
CA ASP A 58 -7.68 -3.85 13.41
C ASP A 58 -6.39 -3.44 12.70
N THR A 59 -5.63 -2.59 13.36
CA THR A 59 -4.34 -2.15 12.87
C THR A 59 -3.22 -2.99 13.46
N VAL A 60 -2.10 -2.98 12.75
CA VAL A 60 -0.83 -3.37 13.34
C VAL A 60 0.12 -2.17 13.32
N PRO A 61 1.08 -2.07 14.27
CA PRO A 61 1.92 -0.88 14.36
C PRO A 61 2.96 -0.79 13.25
N SER A 62 3.35 -1.92 12.64
CA SER A 62 4.47 -1.99 11.71
C SER A 62 4.45 -3.27 10.85
N PRO A 63 5.27 -3.34 9.78
CA PRO A 63 5.32 -4.51 8.89
C PRO A 63 5.62 -5.84 9.58
N SER A 64 6.47 -5.85 10.63
CA SER A 64 6.82 -7.10 11.33
C SER A 64 5.68 -7.74 12.12
N LYS A 65 4.56 -7.03 12.28
CA LYS A 65 3.36 -7.54 12.95
C LYS A 65 2.30 -8.05 11.97
N LEU A 66 2.57 -8.01 10.66
CA LEU A 66 1.70 -8.63 9.67
C LEU A 66 1.72 -10.16 9.81
N PRO A 67 0.57 -10.85 9.64
CA PRO A 67 0.49 -12.30 9.81
C PRO A 67 1.19 -13.10 8.70
N SER A 68 1.44 -12.51 7.53
CA SER A 68 2.06 -13.20 6.37
C SER A 68 2.82 -12.21 5.48
N PRO A 69 3.94 -11.62 5.95
CA PRO A 69 4.64 -10.56 5.23
C PRO A 69 5.17 -10.97 3.86
N LEU A 70 5.67 -12.21 3.70
CA LEU A 70 6.13 -12.74 2.40
C LEU A 70 5.02 -12.85 1.33
N GLN A 71 3.75 -12.76 1.74
CA GLN A 71 2.59 -12.80 0.87
C GLN A 71 1.82 -11.47 0.84
N THR A 72 2.43 -10.39 1.36
CA THR A 72 1.78 -9.09 1.51
C THR A 72 2.51 -8.03 0.68
N SER A 73 1.81 -7.41 -0.27
CA SER A 73 2.31 -6.19 -0.91
C SER A 73 1.94 -4.95 -0.09
N LEU A 74 2.82 -3.94 -0.05
CA LEU A 74 2.65 -2.79 0.84
C LEU A 74 2.44 -1.47 0.09
N SER A 75 1.28 -0.85 0.28
CA SER A 75 1.05 0.56 -0.08
C SER A 75 1.55 1.49 1.02
N VAL A 76 2.31 2.51 0.65
CA VAL A 76 2.91 3.46 1.59
C VAL A 76 2.40 4.86 1.34
N VAL A 77 1.92 5.51 2.40
CA VAL A 77 1.30 6.84 2.40
C VAL A 77 1.86 7.70 3.55
N THR A 78 3.12 7.46 3.92
CA THR A 78 3.82 8.17 5.00
C THR A 78 4.81 9.20 4.46
N PRO A 79 5.19 10.23 5.24
CA PRO A 79 6.26 11.14 4.84
C PRO A 79 7.61 10.42 4.66
N PRO A 80 8.53 10.91 3.80
CA PRO A 80 9.75 10.20 3.43
C PRO A 80 10.61 9.65 4.59
N PRO A 81 10.85 10.38 5.69
CA PRO A 81 11.64 9.86 6.81
C PRO A 81 10.99 8.66 7.52
N VAL A 82 9.65 8.58 7.48
CA VAL A 82 8.89 7.45 8.02
C VAL A 82 8.85 6.32 6.99
N THR A 83 8.66 6.65 5.71
CA THR A 83 8.68 5.67 4.60
C THR A 83 9.96 4.87 4.60
N LEU A 84 11.13 5.50 4.72
CA LEU A 84 12.41 4.77 4.74
C LEU A 84 12.47 3.71 5.86
N LYS A 85 12.01 4.05 7.07
CA LYS A 85 11.96 3.12 8.21
C LYS A 85 10.98 1.97 7.96
N VAL A 86 9.81 2.30 7.41
CA VAL A 86 8.80 1.30 7.03
C VAL A 86 9.37 0.33 5.99
N LEU A 87 10.10 0.83 4.99
CA LEU A 87 10.73 0.00 3.95
C LEU A 87 11.83 -0.90 4.51
N GLN A 88 12.67 -0.38 5.42
CA GLN A 88 13.70 -1.19 6.07
C GLN A 88 13.09 -2.35 6.86
N GLU A 89 12.03 -2.08 7.62
CA GLU A 89 11.34 -3.14 8.36
C GLU A 89 10.61 -4.10 7.41
N ALA A 90 9.93 -3.59 6.37
CA ALA A 90 9.23 -4.39 5.38
C ALA A 90 10.17 -5.36 4.65
N HIS A 91 11.35 -4.88 4.24
CA HIS A 91 12.39 -5.71 3.65
C HIS A 91 12.88 -6.78 4.65
N SER A 92 13.12 -6.42 5.91
CA SER A 92 13.59 -7.35 6.94
C SER A 92 12.64 -8.54 7.20
N VAL A 93 11.35 -8.36 6.92
CA VAL A 93 10.33 -9.42 7.06
C VAL A 93 9.89 -10.02 5.72
N GLY A 94 10.55 -9.68 4.63
CA GLY A 94 10.39 -10.30 3.32
C GLY A 94 9.16 -9.85 2.52
N ILE A 95 8.65 -8.63 2.74
CA ILE A 95 7.63 -8.07 1.84
C ILE A 95 8.20 -7.98 0.41
N PRO A 96 7.52 -8.55 -0.61
CA PRO A 96 8.09 -8.65 -1.95
C PRO A 96 7.96 -7.36 -2.77
N ALA A 97 6.90 -6.58 -2.57
CA ALA A 97 6.57 -5.45 -3.43
C ALA A 97 5.99 -4.26 -2.65
N VAL A 98 6.35 -3.06 -3.11
CA VAL A 98 5.93 -1.79 -2.49
C VAL A 98 5.37 -0.82 -3.52
N TRP A 99 4.36 -0.06 -3.12
CA TRP A 99 3.80 1.04 -3.90
C TRP A 99 3.86 2.33 -3.08
N LEU A 100 4.73 3.24 -3.49
CA LEU A 100 4.96 4.51 -2.84
C LEU A 100 4.10 5.57 -3.51
N GLN A 101 3.12 6.10 -2.79
CA GLN A 101 2.26 7.16 -3.34
C GLN A 101 3.06 8.45 -3.57
N PRO A 102 2.59 9.36 -4.43
CA PRO A 102 3.24 10.66 -4.62
C PRO A 102 3.46 11.39 -3.30
N GLY A 103 4.64 12.01 -3.15
CA GLY A 103 5.02 12.73 -1.93
C GLY A 103 5.49 11.85 -0.75
N THR A 104 5.58 10.53 -0.92
CA THR A 104 6.01 9.60 0.15
C THR A 104 7.49 9.22 0.08
N PHE A 105 8.21 9.69 -0.93
CA PHE A 105 9.59 9.35 -1.21
C PHE A 105 10.44 10.58 -1.55
N ASP A 106 11.72 10.45 -1.28
CA ASP A 106 12.82 11.26 -1.79
C ASP A 106 13.84 10.30 -2.46
N ASP A 107 14.98 10.82 -2.91
CA ASP A 107 16.01 10.00 -3.56
C ASP A 107 16.47 8.84 -2.67
N SER A 108 16.64 9.06 -1.37
CA SER A 108 17.08 8.03 -0.43
C SER A 108 16.07 6.89 -0.29
N VAL A 109 14.78 7.22 -0.31
CA VAL A 109 13.68 6.24 -0.28
C VAL A 109 13.64 5.44 -1.58
N LEU A 110 13.76 6.11 -2.73
CA LEU A 110 13.73 5.45 -4.04
C LEU A 110 14.92 4.50 -4.23
N ASP A 111 16.11 4.95 -3.87
CA ASP A 111 17.33 4.14 -3.94
C ASP A 111 17.23 2.90 -3.05
N TYR A 112 16.76 3.09 -1.80
CA TYR A 112 16.53 1.96 -0.91
C TYR A 112 15.50 0.99 -1.47
N ALA A 113 14.34 1.48 -1.92
CA ALA A 113 13.28 0.63 -2.44
C ALA A 113 13.76 -0.21 -3.64
N ARG A 114 14.39 0.44 -4.63
CA ARG A 114 14.85 -0.22 -5.87
C ARG A 114 15.95 -1.25 -5.63
N GLY A 115 16.73 -1.09 -4.56
CA GLY A 115 17.77 -2.05 -4.19
C GLY A 115 17.29 -3.28 -3.39
N HIS A 116 16.07 -3.27 -2.86
CA HIS A 116 15.66 -4.24 -1.82
C HIS A 116 14.31 -4.95 -2.06
N PHE A 117 13.49 -4.48 -3.00
CA PHE A 117 12.19 -5.08 -3.31
C PHE A 117 12.17 -5.63 -4.74
N GLU A 118 11.39 -6.68 -4.96
CA GLU A 118 11.24 -7.30 -6.27
C GLU A 118 10.43 -6.43 -7.23
N ALA A 119 9.52 -5.61 -6.69
CA ALA A 119 8.76 -4.63 -7.44
C ALA A 119 8.58 -3.34 -6.63
N VAL A 120 8.83 -2.22 -7.31
CA VAL A 120 8.70 -0.88 -6.74
C VAL A 120 7.88 -0.01 -7.68
N ILE A 121 6.75 0.47 -7.21
CA ILE A 121 5.90 1.40 -7.96
C ILE A 121 6.03 2.77 -7.29
N ALA A 122 6.77 3.66 -7.94
CA ALA A 122 7.08 5.00 -7.44
C ALA A 122 7.60 5.90 -8.57
N GLY A 123 7.68 7.21 -8.32
CA GLY A 123 8.21 8.19 -9.27
C GLY A 123 7.25 8.51 -10.43
N ASP A 124 7.83 9.04 -11.50
CA ASP A 124 7.09 9.45 -12.70
C ASP A 124 6.44 8.24 -13.39
N GLY A 125 5.18 8.40 -13.79
CA GLY A 125 4.38 7.37 -14.43
C GLY A 125 2.93 7.36 -13.94
N GLY A 126 2.20 6.30 -14.26
CA GLY A 126 0.76 6.24 -14.07
C GLY A 126 0.01 7.14 -15.04
N ALA A 127 -1.32 7.10 -14.98
CA ALA A 127 -2.21 7.95 -15.74
C ALA A 127 -2.40 9.34 -15.11
N GLY A 128 -1.89 9.54 -13.88
CA GLY A 128 -1.93 10.81 -13.16
C GLY A 128 -0.79 11.78 -13.53
N GLY A 129 -0.94 13.05 -13.15
CA GLY A 129 0.09 14.08 -13.38
C GLY A 129 1.21 14.13 -12.33
N GLU A 130 1.07 13.41 -11.20
CA GLU A 130 1.98 13.48 -10.05
C GLU A 130 2.71 12.16 -9.77
N GLY A 131 2.63 11.19 -10.70
CA GLY A 131 3.17 9.83 -10.55
C GLY A 131 2.12 8.78 -10.21
N TRP A 132 2.59 7.57 -9.95
CA TRP A 132 1.75 6.39 -9.71
C TRP A 132 0.89 6.50 -8.44
N CYS A 133 -0.43 6.40 -8.57
CA CYS A 133 -1.37 6.49 -7.46
C CYS A 133 -2.34 5.30 -7.47
N VAL A 134 -2.51 4.60 -6.35
CA VAL A 134 -3.45 3.45 -6.27
C VAL A 134 -4.88 3.87 -6.58
N LEU A 135 -5.27 5.10 -6.24
CA LEU A 135 -6.62 5.62 -6.50
C LEU A 135 -6.87 5.96 -7.98
N VAL A 136 -5.82 6.00 -8.80
CA VAL A 136 -5.88 6.35 -10.23
C VAL A 136 -5.56 5.13 -11.09
N ASP A 137 -4.48 4.44 -10.76
CA ASP A 137 -3.90 3.35 -11.56
C ASP A 137 -4.27 1.95 -11.03
N GLY A 138 -4.91 1.87 -9.86
CA GLY A 138 -5.17 0.60 -9.18
C GLY A 138 -6.10 -0.31 -9.98
N ASP A 139 -7.19 0.23 -10.55
CA ASP A 139 -8.19 -0.55 -11.28
C ASP A 139 -7.61 -1.17 -12.55
N GLU A 140 -6.89 -0.37 -13.36
CA GLU A 140 -6.17 -0.87 -14.54
C GLU A 140 -5.11 -1.89 -14.13
N GLY A 141 -4.42 -1.64 -13.02
CA GLY A 141 -3.43 -2.57 -12.47
C GLY A 141 -4.01 -3.92 -12.06
N LEU A 142 -5.19 -3.93 -11.43
CA LEU A 142 -5.92 -5.15 -11.06
C LEU A 142 -6.36 -5.92 -12.31
N GLU A 143 -6.91 -5.24 -13.31
CA GLU A 143 -7.28 -5.84 -14.60
C GLU A 143 -6.07 -6.46 -15.29
N ALA A 144 -4.97 -5.70 -15.39
CA ALA A 144 -3.75 -6.14 -16.04
C ALA A 144 -3.09 -7.34 -15.32
N ALA A 145 -3.31 -7.47 -14.01
CA ALA A 145 -2.88 -8.59 -13.18
C ALA A 145 -3.85 -9.79 -13.19
N GLY A 146 -5.05 -9.64 -13.78
CA GLY A 146 -6.08 -10.67 -13.79
C GLY A 146 -6.69 -10.95 -12.40
N VAL A 147 -6.59 -9.99 -11.48
CA VAL A 147 -7.12 -10.13 -10.12
C VAL A 147 -8.63 -9.94 -10.15
N LYS A 148 -9.37 -10.97 -9.72
CA LYS A 148 -10.82 -10.89 -9.58
C LYS A 148 -11.19 -10.27 -8.25
N TRP A 149 -12.13 -9.33 -8.29
CA TRP A 149 -12.65 -8.65 -7.11
C TRP A 149 -14.14 -8.35 -7.28
N THR A 150 -14.81 -8.05 -6.17
CA THR A 150 -16.20 -7.57 -6.15
C THR A 150 -16.29 -6.25 -5.41
N SER A 151 -17.22 -5.39 -5.85
CA SER A 151 -17.41 -4.11 -5.17
C SER A 151 -18.04 -4.31 -3.79
N GLN A 152 -17.41 -3.75 -2.75
CA GLN A 152 -17.95 -3.67 -1.40
C GLN A 152 -18.46 -2.25 -1.12
N ARG A 153 -19.50 -2.15 -0.29
CA ARG A 153 -19.99 -0.85 0.19
C ARG A 153 -18.99 -0.30 1.20
N LEU A 154 -18.67 0.98 1.07
CA LEU A 154 -17.93 1.72 2.09
C LEU A 154 -18.66 1.74 3.42
#